data_AF-A0AAU0NYR5-F1
#
_entry.id   AF-A0AAU0NYR5-F1
#
_cell.length_a   1.000
_cell.length_b   1.000
_cell.length_c   1.000
_cell.angle_alpha   90.00
_cell.angle_beta   90.00
_cell.angle_gamma   90.00
#
_symmetry.space_group_name_H-M   'P 1'
#
loop_
_entity.id
_entity.type
_entity.pdbx_description
1 polymer ?
#
loop_
_entity_poly.entity_id
_entity_poly.type
_entity_poly.pdbx_seq_one_letter_code
_entity_poly.pdbx_strand_id
1 'polypeptide(L)' 'MKIMLSLIIIAACYYSFSYGIYLWKIEKERLAGFGVLLLTFLGIVIPIAEIYIMV' A
#
# COMPACT_ATOMS: atom_id res chain seq x y z
N MET A 1 15.35 9.49 -10.92
CA MET A 1 14.74 8.13 -11.00
C MET A 1 13.99 7.72 -9.73
N LYS A 2 14.49 8.05 -8.52
CA LYS A 2 13.83 7.71 -7.23
C LYS A 2 12.34 8.07 -7.16
N ILE A 3 11.98 9.27 -7.62
CA ILE A 3 10.58 9.75 -7.65
C ILE A 3 9.72 8.86 -8.57
N MET A 4 10.19 8.53 -9.77
CA MET A 4 9.46 7.68 -10.72
C MET A 4 9.24 6.28 -10.15
N LEU A 5 10.25 5.68 -9.53
CA LEU A 5 10.13 4.39 -8.84
C LEU A 5 9.13 4.46 -7.68
N SER A 6 9.14 5.55 -6.91
CA SER A 6 8.18 5.77 -5.82
C SER A 6 6.73 5.81 -6.34
N LEU A 7 6.50 6.47 -7.48
CA LEU A 7 5.17 6.53 -8.11
C LEU A 7 4.72 5.14 -8.61
N ILE A 8 5.65 4.34 -9.16
CA ILE A 8 5.36 2.96 -9.59
C ILE A 8 4.96 2.10 -8.39
N ILE A 9 5.67 2.22 -7.26
CA ILE A 9 5.34 1.49 -6.02
C ILE A 9 3.94 1.86 -5.52
N ILE A 10 3.63 3.16 -5.45
CA ILE A 10 2.30 3.63 -5.02
C ILE A 10 1.21 3.09 -5.95
N ALA A 11 1.44 3.12 -7.28
CA ALA A 11 0.50 2.60 -8.26
C ALA A 11 0.31 1.07 -8.13
N ALA A 12 1.37 0.31 -7.87
CA ALA A 12 1.30 -1.14 -7.69
C ALA A 12 0.45 -1.53 -6.47
N CYS A 13 0.45 -0.69 -5.42
CA CYS A 13 -0.35 -0.92 -4.21
C CYS A 13 -1.81 -0.41 -4.32
N TYR A 14 -2.19 0.27 -5.41
CA TYR A 14 -3.52 0.86 -5.58
C TYR A 14 -4.67 -0.15 -5.45
N TYR A 15 -4.51 -1.34 -6.02
CA TYR A 15 -5.56 -2.36 -6.01
C TYR A 15 -5.76 -2.94 -4.61
N SER A 16 -4.67 -3.20 -3.88
CA SER A 16 -4.70 -3.65 -2.48
C SER A 16 -5.32 -2.58 -1.57
N PHE A 17 -5.00 -1.31 -1.77
CA PHE A 17 -5.65 -0.20 -1.06
C PHE A 17 -7.17 -0.20 -1.28
N SER A 18 -7.59 -0.24 -2.55
CA SER A 18 -9.00 -0.22 -2.93
C SER A 18 -9.74 -1.44 -2.40
N TYR A 19 -9.11 -2.61 -2.43
CA TYR A 19 -9.65 -3.85 -1.87
C TYR A 19 -9.79 -3.79 -0.34
N GLY A 20 -8.81 -3.21 0.36
CA GLY A 20 -8.91 -2.98 1.81
C GLY A 20 -10.09 -2.08 2.18
N ILE A 21 -10.33 -1.01 1.40
CA ILE A 21 -11.51 -0.14 1.57
C ILE A 21 -12.81 -0.90 1.29
N TYR A 22 -12.84 -1.70 0.22
CA TYR A 22 -13.98 -2.54 -0.15
C TYR A 22 -14.36 -3.48 1.00
N LEU A 23 -13.40 -4.25 1.52
CA LEU A 23 -13.60 -5.15 2.66
C LEU A 23 -14.14 -4.40 3.88
N TRP A 24 -13.60 -3.22 4.15
CA TRP A 24 -14.00 -2.41 5.30
C TRP A 24 -15.43 -1.88 5.18
N LYS A 25 -15.78 -1.29 4.03
CA LYS A 25 -17.03 -0.54 3.85
C LYS A 25 -18.19 -1.38 3.33
N ILE A 26 -17.92 -2.34 2.44
CA ILE A 26 -18.96 -3.12 1.75
C ILE A 26 -19.16 -4.46 2.45
N GLU A 27 -18.10 -5.27 2.58
CA GLU A 27 -18.18 -6.59 3.23
C GLU A 27 -18.27 -6.49 4.76
N LYS A 28 -17.95 -5.32 5.35
CA LYS A 28 -17.90 -5.07 6.81
C LYS A 28 -16.89 -5.96 7.56
N GLU A 29 -15.98 -6.60 6.84
CA GLU A 29 -14.89 -7.42 7.37
C GLU A 29 -13.74 -6.53 7.84
N ARG A 30 -13.94 -5.86 8.99
CA ARG A 30 -13.02 -4.82 9.49
C ARG A 30 -11.61 -5.33 9.78
N LEU A 31 -11.48 -6.55 10.29
CA LEU A 31 -10.17 -7.15 10.62
C LEU A 31 -9.36 -7.44 9.35
N ALA A 32 -10.00 -8.05 8.34
CA ALA A 32 -9.38 -8.29 7.05
C ALA A 32 -9.06 -6.98 6.32
N GLY A 33 -10.01 -6.03 6.29
CA GLY A 33 -9.80 -4.70 5.73
C GLY A 33 -8.64 -3.95 6.40
N PHE A 34 -8.55 -3.97 7.73
CA PHE A 34 -7.42 -3.41 8.47
C PHE A 34 -6.09 -4.05 8.06
N GLY A 35 -6.04 -5.39 8.04
CA GLY A 35 -4.83 -6.12 7.67
C GLY A 35 -4.34 -5.77 6.26
N VAL A 36 -5.26 -5.75 5.28
CA VAL A 36 -4.94 -5.36 3.90
C VAL A 36 -4.45 -3.91 3.82
N LEU A 37 -5.10 -2.97 4.51
CA LEU A 37 -4.68 -1.57 4.51
C LEU A 37 -3.32 -1.37 5.18
N LEU A 38 -3.05 -2.07 6.28
CA LEU A 38 -1.74 -2.04 6.96
C LEU A 38 -0.64 -2.60 6.07
N LEU A 39 -0.86 -3.76 5.45
CA LEU A 39 0.10 -4.36 4.51
C LEU A 39 0.34 -3.47 3.30
N THR A 40 -0.71 -2.84 2.77
CA THR A 40 -0.60 -1.89 1.67
C THR A 40 0.26 -0.68 2.07
N PHE A 41 0.03 -0.12 3.26
CA PHE A 41 0.83 1.00 3.78
C PHE A 41 2.31 0.61 3.93
N LEU A 42 2.60 -0.54 4.55
CA LEU A 42 3.97 -1.04 4.70
C LEU A 42 4.62 -1.34 3.35
N GLY A 43 3.88 -1.93 2.41
CA GLY A 43 4.32 -2.20 1.04
C GLY A 43 4.61 -0.95 0.22
N ILE A 44 4.11 0.22 0.62
CA ILE A 44 4.50 1.51 0.05
C ILE A 44 5.69 2.10 0.79
N VAL A 45 5.59 2.22 2.12
CA VAL A 45 6.54 2.98 2.94
C VAL A 45 7.91 2.33 3.00
N ILE A 46 7.99 1.01 3.21
CA ILE A 46 9.27 0.29 3.35
C ILE A 46 10.13 0.42 2.08
N PRO A 47 9.65 0.02 0.88
CA PRO A 47 10.49 0.10 -0.32
C PRO A 47 10.77 1.53 -0.77
N ILE A 48 9.86 2.49 -0.53
CA ILE A 48 10.17 3.89 -0.78
C ILE A 48 11.29 4.36 0.17
N ALA A 49 11.19 4.10 1.47
CA ALA A 49 12.24 4.46 2.42
C ALA A 49 13.58 3.83 2.02
N GLU A 50 13.57 2.57 1.60
CA GLU A 50 14.75 1.85 1.10
C GLU A 50 15.40 2.58 -0.11
N ILE A 51 14.60 3.03 -1.08
CA ILE A 51 15.07 3.79 -2.25
C ILE A 51 15.76 5.11 -1.86
N TYR A 52 15.38 5.74 -0.74
CA TYR A 52 15.98 7.01 -0.32
C TYR A 52 17.11 6.86 0.69
N ILE A 53 17.21 5.73 1.39
CA ILE A 53 18.25 5.45 2.38
C ILE A 53 19.45 4.73 1.74
N MET A 54 19.20 3.73 0.89
CA MET A 54 20.26 2.85 0.37
C MET A 54 20.79 3.24 -1.02
N VAL A 55 19.99 3.97 -1.80
CA VAL A 55 20.35 4.55 -3.10
C VAL A 55 20.48 6.05 -2.94
#